data_AF-A0AA40A157-F1
#
_entry.id   AF-A0AA40A157-F1
#
_cell.length_a   1.000
_cell.length_b   1.000
_cell.length_c   1.000
_cell.angle_alpha   90.00
_cell.angle_beta   90.00
_cell.angle_gamma   90.00
#
_symmetry.space_group_name_H-M   'P 1'
#
loop_
_entity.id
_entity.type
_entity.pdbx_description
1 polymer ?
#
loop_
_entity_poly.entity_id
_entity_poly.type
_entity_poly.pdbx_seq_one_letter_code
_entity_poly.pdbx_strand_id
1 'polypeptide(L)'
;MGVNVASLEALPVLPEDTSDTPTGTYVVKSDFEEHSIESEDNQFHYETWFQTPPLDAETIKKIHSVQLFAESHDQGWVSDANGGTWTWFELAIMENPLATVPKSKDGVTLAWSSHRNFLAEAEYDWIAGAKFGPNHDMFRLLEDGNVIAVRLAVRFAAWEIHARSGYLKIELGETIEREPLSYGNVVSSINAVQNIFQEVNSSMQTMEIAQVSQDFFTAGRMGSSEKAPLRVLSLDGGGVRGIAALMLLDTVMKKAHPGKKPYEVFDIIGGTSTGGFIAVMLGRMKMDITECIKYYNKFMKVVFPEQGYWEKKGQAIKAAWSGEKWDAAPLEKVIKDLILEKIGDPDKTLLLDPKKQDSSSGCRVFLMAVNKDGANNHAPVTLRSYELKDPLEKPDLANIKLWEACRATSAAPTYFLPLTVGSYTFLDGGLQANNPLGWLWNETLAVFGPTRPVNCFLSIGTGTAKSETLPDATASNVIGLAKGMASIATNTEMVNILFRSLINAFSPKPTEKKYWRFNIGDGCPDYVLQDDGTYKWVYLEKREEMSLGELDDVAAMDNTIKATQAYIKLEGASLMIKECAVSLAAVA
;
A
#
# COMPACT_ATOMS: atom_id res chain seq x y z
N MET A 1 -9.30 -25.50 -9.56
CA MET A 1 -10.45 -25.94 -10.38
C MET A 1 -9.97 -25.92 -11.81
N GLY A 2 -9.94 -27.06 -12.51
CA GLY A 2 -9.44 -27.13 -13.88
C GLY A 2 -10.39 -26.44 -14.87
N VAL A 3 -9.82 -25.87 -15.94
CA VAL A 3 -10.59 -25.28 -17.05
C VAL A 3 -11.29 -26.40 -17.84
N ASN A 4 -12.58 -26.24 -18.11
CA ASN A 4 -13.34 -27.20 -18.93
C ASN A 4 -13.24 -26.80 -20.41
N VAL A 5 -12.19 -27.25 -21.09
CA VAL A 5 -11.89 -26.92 -22.49
C VAL A 5 -12.99 -27.38 -23.44
N ALA A 6 -13.55 -28.59 -23.23
CA ALA A 6 -14.63 -29.12 -24.06
C ALA A 6 -15.88 -28.21 -24.06
N SER A 7 -16.14 -27.52 -22.95
CA SER A 7 -17.24 -26.54 -22.88
C SER A 7 -16.95 -25.25 -23.65
N LEU A 8 -15.68 -24.87 -23.81
CA LEU A 8 -15.28 -23.70 -24.60
C LEU A 8 -15.31 -24.02 -26.11
N GLU A 9 -14.85 -25.20 -26.50
CA GLU A 9 -14.86 -25.67 -27.89
C GLU A 9 -16.27 -25.84 -28.46
N ALA A 10 -17.25 -26.15 -27.61
CA ALA A 10 -18.64 -26.30 -28.02
C ALA A 10 -19.36 -24.95 -28.27
N LEU A 11 -18.75 -23.81 -27.92
CA LEU A 11 -19.35 -22.50 -28.11
C LEU A 11 -19.24 -22.03 -29.57
N PRO A 12 -20.23 -21.29 -30.09
CA PRO A 12 -20.14 -20.70 -31.41
C PRO A 12 -19.02 -19.66 -31.49
N VAL A 13 -18.36 -19.58 -32.65
CA VAL A 13 -17.35 -18.54 -32.94
C VAL A 13 -18.06 -17.20 -33.12
N LEU A 14 -17.46 -16.11 -32.62
CA LEU A 14 -17.97 -14.76 -32.86
C LEU A 14 -17.93 -14.46 -34.37
N PRO A 15 -19.04 -14.03 -35.01
CA PRO A 15 -19.06 -13.74 -36.44
C PRO A 15 -18.09 -12.62 -36.86
N GLU A 16 -17.57 -12.67 -38.10
CA GLU A 16 -16.70 -11.62 -38.65
C GLU A 16 -17.43 -10.27 -38.78
N ASP A 17 -18.69 -10.32 -39.23
CA ASP A 17 -19.59 -9.18 -39.18
C ASP A 17 -20.40 -9.28 -37.89
N THR A 18 -20.08 -8.43 -36.93
CA THR A 18 -20.74 -8.46 -35.63
C THR A 18 -22.10 -7.78 -35.66
N SER A 19 -22.45 -7.06 -36.73
CA SER A 19 -23.77 -6.43 -36.86
C SER A 19 -24.86 -7.50 -36.81
N ASP A 20 -25.87 -7.30 -35.96
CA ASP A 20 -26.95 -8.25 -35.69
C ASP A 20 -26.59 -9.55 -34.94
N THR A 21 -25.42 -9.64 -34.30
CA THR A 21 -25.10 -10.81 -33.46
C THR A 21 -26.13 -10.97 -32.32
N PRO A 22 -26.81 -12.14 -32.20
CA PRO A 22 -27.82 -12.36 -31.18
C PRO A 22 -27.20 -12.54 -29.79
N THR A 23 -28.02 -12.38 -28.76
CA THR A 23 -27.59 -12.64 -27.39
C THR A 23 -27.16 -14.10 -27.23
N GLY A 24 -26.11 -14.34 -26.46
CA GLY A 24 -25.48 -15.64 -26.39
C GLY A 24 -24.06 -15.57 -25.86
N THR A 25 -23.40 -16.72 -25.84
CA THR A 25 -21.99 -16.83 -25.47
C THR A 25 -21.21 -17.27 -26.69
N TYR A 26 -20.15 -16.53 -27.01
CA TYR A 26 -19.30 -16.75 -28.17
C TYR A 26 -17.85 -16.90 -27.75
N VAL A 27 -17.03 -17.41 -28.66
CA VAL A 27 -15.58 -17.49 -28.51
C VAL A 27 -14.87 -16.89 -29.71
N VAL A 28 -13.72 -16.28 -29.45
CA VAL A 28 -12.68 -16.03 -30.46
C VAL A 28 -11.52 -16.96 -30.13
N LYS A 29 -11.05 -17.72 -31.13
CA LYS A 29 -10.01 -18.74 -30.95
C LYS A 29 -8.68 -18.23 -31.51
N SER A 30 -7.57 -18.64 -30.89
CA SER A 30 -6.24 -18.46 -31.48
C SER A 30 -6.06 -19.36 -32.70
N ASP A 31 -5.58 -18.80 -33.82
CA ASP A 31 -5.31 -19.55 -35.06
C ASP A 31 -3.90 -20.18 -35.10
N PHE A 32 -3.07 -19.94 -34.09
CA PHE A 32 -1.69 -20.40 -34.03
C PHE A 32 -1.59 -21.81 -33.42
N GLU A 33 -0.77 -22.68 -34.01
CA GLU A 33 -0.44 -23.98 -33.41
C GLU A 33 0.46 -23.82 -32.18
N GLU A 34 1.42 -22.89 -32.22
CA GLU A 34 2.29 -22.50 -31.12
C GLU A 34 2.83 -21.08 -31.40
N HIS A 35 2.86 -20.23 -30.39
CA HIS A 35 3.33 -18.86 -30.48
C HIS A 35 4.12 -18.51 -29.23
N SER A 36 5.32 -17.95 -29.41
CA SER A 36 6.24 -17.66 -28.32
C SER A 36 6.95 -16.34 -28.53
N ILE A 37 7.20 -15.62 -27.44
CA ILE A 37 8.07 -14.44 -27.44
C ILE A 37 9.11 -14.55 -26.33
N GLU A 38 10.32 -14.08 -26.63
CA GLU A 38 11.46 -14.00 -25.72
C GLU A 38 11.83 -12.52 -25.51
N SER A 39 12.29 -12.17 -24.31
CA SER A 39 12.90 -10.88 -24.05
C SER A 39 14.42 -10.99 -24.05
N GLU A 40 15.09 -10.11 -24.80
CA GLU A 40 16.57 -10.01 -24.83
C GLU A 40 17.12 -8.98 -23.82
N ASP A 41 16.25 -8.22 -23.14
CA ASP A 41 16.64 -7.11 -22.27
C ASP A 41 15.71 -6.99 -21.05
N ASN A 42 15.86 -5.92 -20.26
CA ASN A 42 15.04 -5.69 -19.06
C ASN A 42 13.78 -4.84 -19.31
N GLN A 43 13.43 -4.61 -20.57
CA GLN A 43 12.25 -3.86 -21.00
C GLN A 43 11.02 -4.76 -21.15
N PHE A 44 9.86 -4.12 -21.26
CA PHE A 44 8.61 -4.81 -21.53
C PHE A 44 8.48 -5.09 -23.02
N HIS A 45 8.29 -6.36 -23.38
CA HIS A 45 8.03 -6.79 -24.74
C HIS A 45 6.62 -7.33 -24.85
N TYR A 46 5.98 -7.06 -25.99
CA TYR A 46 4.60 -7.44 -26.22
C TYR A 46 4.35 -7.81 -27.67
N GLU A 47 3.54 -8.83 -27.89
CA GLU A 47 3.11 -9.23 -29.24
C GLU A 47 1.63 -9.61 -29.24
N THR A 48 0.91 -9.24 -30.29
CA THR A 48 -0.50 -9.63 -30.46
C THR A 48 -0.56 -11.07 -30.92
N TRP A 49 -1.20 -11.92 -30.10
CA TRP A 49 -1.39 -13.33 -30.41
C TRP A 49 -2.64 -13.56 -31.25
N PHE A 50 -3.80 -13.02 -30.86
CA PHE A 50 -5.01 -13.04 -31.67
C PHE A 50 -5.96 -11.93 -31.22
N GLN A 51 -7.01 -11.65 -31.99
CA GLN A 51 -7.92 -10.54 -31.70
C GLN A 51 -9.33 -10.83 -32.18
N THR A 52 -10.31 -10.11 -31.64
CA THR A 52 -11.69 -10.15 -32.15
C THR A 52 -11.76 -9.60 -33.58
N PRO A 53 -12.81 -9.94 -34.34
CA PRO A 53 -13.24 -9.10 -35.46
C PRO A 53 -13.51 -7.66 -35.01
N PRO A 54 -13.52 -6.68 -35.95
CA PRO A 54 -13.98 -5.32 -35.66
C PRO A 54 -15.35 -5.36 -34.99
N LEU A 55 -15.46 -4.73 -33.83
CA LEU A 55 -16.70 -4.69 -33.06
C LEU A 55 -17.52 -3.48 -33.47
N ASP A 56 -18.75 -3.70 -33.89
CA ASP A 56 -19.70 -2.63 -34.17
C ASP A 56 -20.27 -2.00 -32.87
N ALA A 57 -20.76 -0.76 -32.99
CA ALA A 57 -21.30 0.01 -31.88
C ALA A 57 -22.45 -0.69 -31.12
N GLU A 58 -23.32 -1.45 -31.79
CA GLU A 58 -24.45 -2.15 -31.14
C GLU A 58 -23.97 -3.41 -30.41
N THR A 59 -23.01 -4.14 -30.98
CA THR A 59 -22.38 -5.28 -30.30
C THR A 59 -21.65 -4.84 -29.05
N ILE A 60 -20.90 -3.73 -29.08
CA ILE A 60 -20.19 -3.18 -27.91
C ILE A 60 -21.15 -2.96 -26.72
N LYS A 61 -22.35 -2.44 -26.97
CA LYS A 61 -23.35 -2.22 -25.91
C LYS A 61 -23.91 -3.53 -25.33
N LYS A 62 -23.90 -4.62 -26.10
CA LYS A 62 -24.39 -5.94 -25.65
C LYS A 62 -23.34 -6.76 -24.88
N ILE A 63 -22.07 -6.39 -24.89
CA ILE A 63 -21.02 -7.14 -24.17
C ILE A 63 -21.28 -7.09 -22.67
N HIS A 64 -21.61 -8.22 -22.05
CA HIS A 64 -21.76 -8.35 -20.60
C HIS A 64 -20.47 -8.81 -19.95
N SER A 65 -19.69 -9.65 -20.61
CA SER A 65 -18.38 -9.98 -20.11
C SER A 65 -17.41 -10.51 -21.16
N VAL A 66 -16.12 -10.37 -20.83
CA VAL A 66 -15.00 -10.95 -21.59
C VAL A 66 -14.09 -11.69 -20.63
N GLN A 67 -13.63 -12.89 -21.01
CA GLN A 67 -12.67 -13.67 -20.23
C GLN A 67 -11.75 -14.48 -21.16
N LEU A 68 -10.45 -14.37 -20.93
CA LEU A 68 -9.44 -15.14 -21.66
C LEU A 68 -9.16 -16.47 -20.94
N PHE A 69 -9.09 -17.54 -21.72
CA PHE A 69 -8.57 -18.84 -21.31
C PHE A 69 -7.39 -19.14 -22.22
N ALA A 70 -6.23 -19.44 -21.64
CA ALA A 70 -5.03 -19.72 -22.41
C ALA A 70 -4.34 -20.97 -21.87
N GLU A 71 -3.82 -21.76 -22.79
CA GLU A 71 -2.91 -22.86 -22.52
C GLU A 71 -1.48 -22.41 -22.82
N SER A 72 -0.69 -22.27 -21.75
CA SER A 72 0.60 -21.59 -21.80
C SER A 72 1.51 -22.00 -20.67
N HIS A 73 2.79 -21.67 -20.82
CA HIS A 73 3.81 -21.88 -19.80
C HIS A 73 4.93 -20.83 -19.93
N ASP A 74 5.82 -20.78 -18.95
CA ASP A 74 7.01 -19.92 -18.99
C ASP A 74 8.26 -20.72 -19.40
N GLN A 75 9.44 -20.14 -19.33
CA GLN A 75 10.68 -20.84 -19.70
C GLN A 75 11.03 -22.08 -18.84
N GLY A 76 10.25 -22.40 -17.79
CA GLY A 76 10.47 -23.59 -16.95
C GLY A 76 11.55 -23.46 -15.88
N TRP A 77 12.15 -22.29 -15.75
CA TRP A 77 13.15 -21.99 -14.74
C TRP A 77 13.04 -20.54 -14.29
N VAL A 78 13.50 -20.25 -13.08
CA VAL A 78 13.57 -18.89 -12.56
C VAL A 78 14.88 -18.70 -11.81
N SER A 79 15.57 -17.58 -12.04
CA SER A 79 16.80 -17.24 -11.33
C SER A 79 16.57 -16.85 -9.87
N ASP A 80 15.41 -16.25 -9.57
CA ASP A 80 14.93 -15.93 -8.22
C ASP A 80 13.45 -16.25 -8.09
N ALA A 81 13.13 -17.33 -7.35
CA ALA A 81 11.75 -17.75 -7.13
C ALA A 81 10.91 -16.70 -6.37
N ASN A 82 11.53 -15.77 -5.65
CA ASN A 82 10.82 -14.70 -4.95
C ASN A 82 10.51 -13.49 -5.84
N GLY A 83 11.16 -13.37 -7.00
CA GLY A 83 10.89 -12.30 -7.97
C GLY A 83 9.58 -12.52 -8.75
N GLY A 84 8.89 -13.64 -8.55
CA GLY A 84 7.65 -13.98 -9.22
C GLY A 84 7.83 -14.23 -10.72
N THR A 85 6.70 -14.30 -11.44
CA THR A 85 6.67 -14.55 -12.89
C THR A 85 6.59 -13.25 -13.68
N TRP A 86 7.35 -13.17 -14.77
CA TRP A 86 7.43 -12.01 -15.67
C TRP A 86 6.91 -12.31 -17.07
N THR A 87 5.99 -13.29 -17.16
CA THR A 87 5.26 -13.64 -18.37
C THR A 87 3.76 -13.56 -18.09
N TRP A 88 3.03 -12.83 -18.92
CA TRP A 88 1.59 -12.59 -18.71
C TRP A 88 0.84 -12.32 -20.00
N PHE A 89 -0.50 -12.35 -19.90
CA PHE A 89 -1.40 -11.99 -20.98
C PHE A 89 -2.09 -10.66 -20.71
N GLU A 90 -2.29 -9.88 -21.77
CA GLU A 90 -3.07 -8.65 -21.75
C GLU A 90 -4.23 -8.68 -22.74
N LEU A 91 -5.31 -8.00 -22.39
CA LEU A 91 -6.36 -7.60 -23.32
C LEU A 91 -6.18 -6.12 -23.64
N ALA A 92 -6.03 -5.77 -24.91
CA ALA A 92 -5.82 -4.39 -25.36
C ALA A 92 -6.88 -3.97 -26.37
N ILE A 93 -7.32 -2.71 -26.30
CA ILE A 93 -8.15 -2.11 -27.35
C ILE A 93 -7.21 -1.61 -28.43
N MET A 94 -7.38 -2.13 -29.64
CA MET A 94 -6.67 -1.65 -30.82
C MET A 94 -7.62 -0.80 -31.66
N GLU A 95 -7.08 0.23 -32.31
CA GLU A 95 -7.88 1.15 -33.13
C GLU A 95 -8.61 0.42 -34.27
N ASN A 96 -7.94 -0.56 -34.87
CA ASN A 96 -8.45 -1.40 -35.96
C ASN A 96 -7.60 -2.68 -36.06
N PRO A 97 -7.97 -3.67 -36.89
CA PRO A 97 -7.24 -4.94 -37.00
C PRO A 97 -5.78 -4.85 -37.44
N LEU A 98 -5.36 -3.74 -38.07
CA LEU A 98 -3.98 -3.54 -38.58
C LEU A 98 -3.08 -2.81 -37.58
N ALA A 99 -3.63 -2.30 -36.48
CA ALA A 99 -2.87 -1.57 -35.49
C ALA A 99 -1.88 -2.50 -34.77
N THR A 100 -0.64 -2.03 -34.59
CA THR A 100 0.44 -2.77 -33.92
C THR A 100 0.64 -2.34 -32.46
N VAL A 101 0.02 -1.22 -32.06
CA VAL A 101 0.08 -0.69 -30.70
C VAL A 101 -1.34 -0.46 -30.16
N PRO A 102 -1.56 -0.62 -28.85
CA PRO A 102 -2.85 -0.31 -28.24
C PRO A 102 -3.23 1.16 -28.44
N LYS A 103 -4.54 1.41 -28.52
CA LYS A 103 -5.11 2.75 -28.51
C LYS A 103 -4.73 3.47 -27.22
N SER A 104 -4.55 4.79 -27.29
CA SER A 104 -4.32 5.65 -26.13
C SER A 104 -5.43 6.68 -26.01
N LYS A 105 -5.89 6.95 -24.79
CA LYS A 105 -6.88 7.99 -24.49
C LYS A 105 -6.42 8.79 -23.27
N ASP A 106 -6.39 10.12 -23.40
CA ASP A 106 -5.92 11.05 -22.36
C ASP A 106 -4.51 10.73 -21.82
N GLY A 107 -3.63 10.17 -22.67
CA GLY A 107 -2.28 9.73 -22.27
C GLY A 107 -2.22 8.38 -21.56
N VAL A 108 -3.33 7.64 -21.49
CA VAL A 108 -3.41 6.29 -20.91
C VAL A 108 -3.51 5.25 -22.02
N THR A 109 -2.61 4.26 -22.01
CA THR A 109 -2.61 3.13 -22.94
C THR A 109 -3.73 2.14 -22.59
N LEU A 110 -4.61 1.81 -23.53
CA LEU A 110 -5.80 0.99 -23.30
C LEU A 110 -5.50 -0.53 -23.32
N ALA A 111 -4.83 -1.00 -22.27
CA ALA A 111 -4.52 -2.41 -22.06
C ALA A 111 -4.79 -2.83 -20.60
N TRP A 112 -5.21 -4.07 -20.38
CA TRP A 112 -5.51 -4.65 -19.08
C TRP A 112 -4.89 -6.04 -18.94
N SER A 113 -4.31 -6.33 -17.77
CA SER A 113 -3.75 -7.67 -17.51
C SER A 113 -4.88 -8.69 -17.31
N SER A 114 -4.76 -9.83 -17.99
CA SER A 114 -5.69 -10.96 -17.88
C SER A 114 -5.26 -11.92 -16.76
N HIS A 115 -4.07 -12.51 -16.90
CA HIS A 115 -3.44 -13.41 -15.93
C HIS A 115 -1.95 -13.55 -16.23
N ARG A 116 -1.22 -14.18 -15.31
CA ARG A 116 0.19 -14.55 -15.48
C ARG A 116 0.31 -16.07 -15.63
N ASN A 117 1.42 -16.50 -16.23
CA ASN A 117 1.77 -17.92 -16.21
C ASN A 117 2.05 -18.41 -14.79
N PHE A 118 2.06 -19.72 -14.61
CA PHE A 118 2.70 -20.31 -13.45
C PHE A 118 4.22 -20.09 -13.52
N LEU A 119 4.85 -20.05 -12.36
CA LEU A 119 6.27 -19.75 -12.23
C LEU A 119 7.10 -21.01 -12.39
N ALA A 120 8.13 -20.94 -13.24
CA ALA A 120 9.09 -22.02 -13.50
C ALA A 120 8.41 -23.34 -13.91
N GLU A 121 7.45 -23.23 -14.82
CA GLU A 121 6.73 -24.37 -15.39
C GLU A 121 6.99 -24.41 -16.90
N ALA A 122 7.53 -25.53 -17.41
CA ALA A 122 7.73 -25.77 -18.84
C ALA A 122 6.61 -26.64 -19.46
N GLU A 123 5.64 -27.07 -18.65
CA GLU A 123 4.52 -27.87 -19.13
C GLU A 123 3.31 -26.97 -19.40
N TYR A 124 2.66 -27.19 -20.53
CA TYR A 124 1.41 -26.51 -20.87
C TYR A 124 0.31 -26.86 -19.85
N ASP A 125 -0.25 -25.84 -19.23
CA ASP A 125 -1.46 -25.94 -18.41
C ASP A 125 -2.44 -24.81 -18.75
N TRP A 126 -3.71 -25.03 -18.42
CA TRP A 126 -4.79 -24.11 -18.71
C TRP A 126 -5.01 -23.11 -17.58
N ILE A 127 -5.00 -21.82 -17.94
CA ILE A 127 -5.28 -20.73 -17.00
C ILE A 127 -6.53 -19.98 -17.44
N ALA A 128 -7.48 -19.84 -16.51
CA ALA A 128 -8.62 -18.95 -16.65
C ALA A 128 -8.24 -17.56 -16.14
N GLY A 129 -8.21 -16.58 -17.04
CA GLY A 129 -7.91 -15.19 -16.72
C GLY A 129 -9.02 -14.47 -15.95
N ALA A 130 -8.76 -13.21 -15.60
CA ALA A 130 -9.76 -12.35 -15.00
C ALA A 130 -11.02 -12.23 -15.88
N LYS A 131 -12.19 -12.27 -15.27
CA LYS A 131 -13.47 -11.99 -15.93
C LYS A 131 -13.76 -10.48 -15.87
N PHE A 132 -13.89 -9.85 -17.02
CA PHE A 132 -14.20 -8.43 -17.19
C PHE A 132 -15.71 -8.27 -17.21
N GLY A 133 -16.31 -7.69 -16.16
CA GLY A 133 -17.75 -7.57 -15.98
C GLY A 133 -18.41 -6.42 -16.77
N PRO A 134 -19.74 -6.32 -16.77
CA PRO A 134 -20.51 -5.46 -17.69
C PRO A 134 -20.21 -3.96 -17.55
N ASN A 135 -19.77 -3.53 -16.37
CA ASN A 135 -19.44 -2.14 -16.03
C ASN A 135 -17.94 -1.83 -16.13
N HIS A 136 -17.14 -2.77 -16.64
CA HIS A 136 -15.70 -2.61 -16.73
C HIS A 136 -15.31 -1.48 -17.71
N ASP A 137 -14.29 -0.69 -17.34
CA ASP A 137 -13.81 0.48 -18.12
C ASP A 137 -13.54 0.19 -19.60
N MET A 138 -12.99 -0.99 -19.91
CA MET A 138 -12.78 -1.47 -21.28
C MET A 138 -14.00 -1.24 -22.18
N PHE A 139 -15.20 -1.60 -21.73
CA PHE A 139 -16.42 -1.49 -22.54
C PHE A 139 -16.96 -0.06 -22.62
N ARG A 140 -16.51 0.84 -21.74
CA ARG A 140 -16.80 2.29 -21.77
C ARG A 140 -15.89 3.04 -22.72
N LEU A 141 -14.81 2.39 -23.17
CA LEU A 141 -13.73 2.96 -23.96
C LEU A 141 -13.59 2.34 -25.36
N LEU A 142 -14.32 1.26 -25.64
CA LEU A 142 -14.48 0.72 -26.98
C LEU A 142 -15.29 1.68 -27.85
N GLU A 143 -14.84 1.87 -29.08
CA GLU A 143 -15.51 2.63 -30.13
C GLU A 143 -15.74 1.72 -31.34
N ASP A 144 -16.67 2.13 -32.21
CA ASP A 144 -17.01 1.42 -33.44
C ASP A 144 -15.76 1.08 -34.27
N GLY A 145 -15.63 -0.18 -34.69
CA GLY A 145 -14.51 -0.69 -35.48
C GLY A 145 -13.26 -1.08 -34.68
N ASN A 146 -13.23 -0.83 -33.36
CA ASN A 146 -12.13 -1.30 -32.51
C ASN A 146 -12.13 -2.83 -32.37
N VAL A 147 -10.97 -3.39 -32.07
CA VAL A 147 -10.81 -4.82 -31.76
C VAL A 147 -10.24 -5.00 -30.35
N ILE A 148 -10.59 -6.12 -29.72
CA ILE A 148 -9.97 -6.56 -28.47
C ILE A 148 -8.87 -7.57 -28.84
N ALA A 149 -7.62 -7.15 -28.67
CA ALA A 149 -6.44 -7.98 -28.92
C ALA A 149 -5.98 -8.69 -27.64
N VAL A 150 -5.67 -9.97 -27.77
CA VAL A 150 -4.96 -10.76 -26.77
C VAL A 150 -3.47 -10.66 -27.07
N ARG A 151 -2.71 -10.15 -26.10
CA ARG A 151 -1.26 -9.95 -26.24
C ARG A 151 -0.49 -10.83 -25.27
N LEU A 152 0.58 -11.45 -25.77
CA LEU A 152 1.64 -12.02 -24.96
C LEU A 152 2.52 -10.89 -24.44
N ALA A 153 2.95 -10.99 -23.19
CA ALA A 153 3.83 -10.02 -22.58
C ALA A 153 4.92 -10.72 -21.79
N VAL A 154 6.16 -10.25 -21.97
CA VAL A 154 7.35 -10.79 -21.32
C VAL A 154 8.30 -9.67 -20.93
N ARG A 155 9.08 -9.90 -19.87
CA ARG A 155 10.09 -8.95 -19.40
C ARG A 155 11.26 -9.70 -18.77
N PHE A 156 12.45 -9.13 -18.94
CA PHE A 156 13.76 -9.59 -18.49
C PHE A 156 14.43 -10.57 -19.44
N ALA A 157 15.74 -10.36 -19.62
CA ALA A 157 16.54 -11.13 -20.55
C ALA A 157 16.40 -12.65 -20.26
N ALA A 158 16.19 -13.44 -21.31
CA ALA A 158 15.98 -14.89 -21.28
C ALA A 158 14.67 -15.36 -20.63
N TRP A 159 13.71 -14.46 -20.37
CA TRP A 159 12.34 -14.87 -20.08
C TRP A 159 11.58 -15.13 -21.37
N GLU A 160 10.77 -16.18 -21.36
CA GLU A 160 9.99 -16.62 -22.52
C GLU A 160 8.56 -16.95 -22.11
N ILE A 161 7.61 -16.59 -22.97
CA ILE A 161 6.22 -17.03 -22.86
C ILE A 161 5.86 -17.87 -24.06
N HIS A 162 5.30 -19.05 -23.80
CA HIS A 162 4.88 -20.00 -24.82
C HIS A 162 3.37 -20.22 -24.71
N ALA A 163 2.63 -20.09 -25.81
CA ALA A 163 1.18 -20.24 -25.85
C ALA A 163 0.74 -21.00 -27.10
N ARG A 164 -0.19 -21.96 -26.96
CA ARG A 164 -0.62 -22.81 -28.10
C ARG A 164 -2.12 -22.81 -28.37
N SER A 165 -2.97 -22.61 -27.36
CA SER A 165 -4.42 -22.62 -27.54
C SER A 165 -5.09 -21.59 -26.64
N GLY A 166 -5.82 -20.67 -27.24
CA GLY A 166 -6.45 -19.54 -26.56
C GLY A 166 -7.91 -19.39 -26.97
N TYR A 167 -8.77 -19.13 -25.99
CA TYR A 167 -10.18 -18.81 -26.19
C TYR A 167 -10.51 -17.51 -25.46
N LEU A 168 -10.91 -16.49 -26.20
CA LEU A 168 -11.52 -15.29 -25.65
C LEU A 168 -13.04 -15.48 -25.62
N LYS A 169 -13.58 -15.80 -24.46
CA LYS A 169 -15.02 -15.98 -24.25
C LYS A 169 -15.69 -14.63 -24.11
N ILE A 170 -16.76 -14.39 -24.88
CA ILE A 170 -17.52 -13.13 -24.90
C ILE A 170 -19.00 -13.47 -24.66
N GLU A 171 -19.58 -12.90 -23.60
CA GLU A 171 -21.00 -13.03 -23.28
C GLU A 171 -21.74 -11.79 -23.79
N LEU A 172 -22.66 -11.96 -24.73
CA LEU A 172 -23.54 -10.91 -25.26
C LEU A 172 -24.94 -11.04 -24.64
N GLY A 173 -25.41 -9.98 -24.00
CA GLY A 173 -26.73 -9.90 -23.36
C GLY A 173 -27.54 -8.72 -23.87
N GLU A 174 -28.44 -8.22 -23.01
CA GLU A 174 -29.20 -7.00 -23.30
C GLU A 174 -28.27 -5.78 -23.40
N THR A 175 -28.68 -4.78 -24.19
CA THR A 175 -27.94 -3.53 -24.37
C THR A 175 -27.76 -2.80 -23.03
N ILE A 176 -26.52 -2.42 -22.74
CA ILE A 176 -26.14 -1.63 -21.55
C ILE A 176 -25.69 -0.25 -22.01
N GLU A 177 -26.39 0.79 -21.54
CA GLU A 177 -25.93 2.18 -21.68
C GLU A 177 -24.83 2.45 -20.65
N ARG A 178 -23.66 2.88 -21.12
CA ARG A 178 -22.48 3.12 -20.29
C ARG A 178 -22.11 4.59 -20.32
N GLU A 179 -21.87 5.16 -19.14
CA GLU A 179 -21.39 6.53 -19.06
C GLU A 179 -19.99 6.65 -19.66
N PRO A 180 -19.70 7.67 -20.48
CA PRO A 180 -18.36 7.91 -21.01
C PRO A 180 -17.32 8.04 -19.91
N LEU A 181 -16.12 7.49 -20.14
CA LEU A 181 -14.98 7.61 -19.21
C LEU A 181 -13.88 8.50 -19.84
N SER A 182 -13.29 9.34 -19.01
CA SER A 182 -12.09 10.14 -19.34
C SER A 182 -11.09 10.06 -18.19
N TYR A 183 -9.82 9.93 -18.54
CA TYR A 183 -8.72 9.90 -17.58
C TYR A 183 -8.05 11.27 -17.42
N GLY A 184 -8.39 12.26 -18.25
CA GLY A 184 -7.68 13.54 -18.34
C GLY A 184 -7.49 14.28 -17.02
N ASN A 185 -8.53 14.34 -16.17
CA ASN A 185 -8.45 15.01 -14.86
C ASN A 185 -7.55 14.26 -13.86
N VAL A 186 -7.52 12.93 -13.91
CA VAL A 186 -6.70 12.11 -13.02
C VAL A 186 -5.23 12.19 -13.46
N VAL A 187 -4.98 12.05 -14.76
CA VAL A 187 -3.63 12.17 -15.35
C VAL A 187 -3.03 13.55 -15.08
N SER A 188 -3.80 14.62 -15.25
CA SER A 188 -3.31 15.97 -14.95
C SER A 188 -2.95 16.15 -13.47
N SER A 189 -3.75 15.59 -12.56
CA SER A 189 -3.48 15.62 -11.11
C SER A 189 -2.24 14.81 -10.74
N ILE A 190 -2.03 13.63 -11.33
CA ILE A 190 -0.82 12.81 -11.13
C ILE A 190 0.41 13.55 -11.65
N ASN A 191 0.34 14.12 -12.86
CA ASN A 191 1.45 14.88 -13.44
C ASN A 191 1.80 16.11 -12.60
N ALA A 192 0.80 16.81 -12.05
CA ALA A 192 1.05 17.91 -11.13
C ALA A 192 1.83 17.47 -9.88
N VAL A 193 1.47 16.33 -9.28
CA VAL A 193 2.20 15.77 -8.13
C VAL A 193 3.60 15.30 -8.52
N GLN A 194 3.76 14.66 -9.68
CA GLN A 194 5.09 14.28 -10.18
C GLN A 194 5.98 15.50 -10.36
N ASN A 195 5.46 16.59 -10.92
CA ASN A 195 6.22 17.82 -11.09
C ASN A 195 6.65 18.41 -9.74
N ILE A 196 5.77 18.38 -8.73
CA ILE A 196 6.11 18.79 -7.36
C ILE A 196 7.21 17.89 -6.79
N PHE A 197 7.09 16.56 -6.91
CA PHE A 197 8.12 15.64 -6.44
C PHE A 197 9.44 15.79 -7.18
N GLN A 198 9.41 16.05 -8.49
CA GLN A 198 10.60 16.34 -9.28
C GLN A 198 11.27 17.64 -8.84
N GLU A 199 10.50 18.68 -8.54
CA GLU A 199 11.02 19.95 -8.02
C GLU A 199 11.66 19.75 -6.64
N VAL A 200 11.01 19.01 -5.74
CA VAL A 200 11.58 18.61 -4.44
C VAL A 200 12.85 17.78 -4.64
N ASN A 201 12.86 16.78 -5.54
CA ASN A 201 14.05 15.97 -5.85
C ASN A 201 15.20 16.84 -6.38
N SER A 202 14.91 17.77 -7.30
CA SER A 202 15.94 18.64 -7.89
C SER A 202 16.57 19.58 -6.87
N SER A 203 15.80 20.00 -5.86
CA SER A 203 16.27 20.83 -4.75
C SER A 203 16.98 20.02 -3.66
N MET A 204 16.63 18.73 -3.52
CA MET A 204 17.25 17.79 -2.59
C MET A 204 18.16 16.82 -3.35
N GLN A 205 19.35 17.29 -3.76
CA GLN A 205 20.36 16.56 -4.56
C GLN A 205 20.73 15.14 -4.07
N THR A 206 20.27 14.72 -2.89
CA THR A 206 20.65 13.47 -2.20
C THR A 206 19.48 12.49 -1.97
N MET A 207 18.27 12.74 -2.49
CA MET A 207 17.15 11.79 -2.36
C MET A 207 16.56 11.43 -3.72
N GLU A 208 16.65 10.15 -4.10
CA GLU A 208 15.76 9.59 -5.12
C GLU A 208 14.41 9.28 -4.47
N ILE A 209 13.45 10.21 -4.54
CA ILE A 209 12.04 9.86 -4.32
C ILE A 209 11.60 8.99 -5.50
N ALA A 210 10.95 7.87 -5.20
CA ALA A 210 10.42 6.94 -6.20
C ALA A 210 9.61 7.68 -7.27
N GLN A 211 10.00 7.49 -8.54
CA GLN A 211 9.23 8.00 -9.67
C GLN A 211 8.12 7.02 -10.00
N VAL A 212 7.01 7.56 -10.49
CA VAL A 212 5.92 6.75 -11.03
C VAL A 212 6.41 6.11 -12.32
N SER A 213 6.35 4.78 -12.39
CA SER A 213 6.78 4.00 -13.55
C SER A 213 5.90 4.24 -14.78
N GLN A 214 6.43 4.04 -15.99
CA GLN A 214 5.68 4.27 -17.23
C GLN A 214 4.45 3.34 -17.37
N ASP A 215 4.50 2.12 -16.84
CA ASP A 215 3.37 1.17 -16.85
C ASP A 215 2.17 1.68 -16.00
N PHE A 216 2.38 2.68 -15.15
CA PHE A 216 1.34 3.34 -14.37
C PHE A 216 0.27 3.99 -15.26
N PHE A 217 0.65 4.50 -16.44
CA PHE A 217 -0.26 5.11 -17.42
C PHE A 217 -0.89 4.08 -18.37
N THR A 218 -1.24 2.91 -17.83
CA THR A 218 -1.96 1.85 -18.55
C THR A 218 -3.35 1.69 -17.94
N ALA A 219 -4.37 1.45 -18.77
CA ALA A 219 -5.77 1.37 -18.33
C ALA A 219 -6.02 0.25 -17.31
N GLY A 220 -5.21 -0.81 -17.29
CA GLY A 220 -5.22 -1.83 -16.25
C GLY A 220 -4.78 -1.34 -14.87
N ARG A 221 -3.95 -0.29 -14.82
CA ARG A 221 -3.53 0.38 -13.59
C ARG A 221 -4.43 1.58 -13.25
N MET A 222 -4.99 2.23 -14.28
CA MET A 222 -5.93 3.36 -14.18
C MET A 222 -7.39 2.91 -14.10
N GLY A 223 -7.68 1.62 -14.18
CA GLY A 223 -9.04 1.11 -14.30
C GLY A 223 -9.80 1.23 -12.98
N SER A 224 -10.96 1.86 -13.00
CA SER A 224 -11.94 1.84 -11.90
C SER A 224 -13.06 0.86 -12.22
N SER A 225 -12.84 -0.45 -12.02
CA SER A 225 -13.91 -1.44 -12.18
C SER A 225 -14.30 -2.06 -10.83
N GLU A 226 -15.53 -1.77 -10.41
CA GLU A 226 -16.34 -2.50 -9.41
C GLU A 226 -15.80 -2.65 -7.97
N LYS A 227 -14.66 -2.04 -7.62
CA LYS A 227 -14.06 -2.19 -6.28
C LYS A 227 -14.43 -1.04 -5.33
N ALA A 228 -14.84 -1.41 -4.12
CA ALA A 228 -15.17 -0.47 -3.05
C ALA A 228 -14.02 0.53 -2.79
N PRO A 229 -14.32 1.77 -2.39
CA PRO A 229 -13.32 2.76 -2.00
C PRO A 229 -12.36 2.25 -0.92
N LEU A 230 -11.10 2.67 -0.99
CA LEU A 230 -10.04 2.25 -0.08
C LEU A 230 -10.16 2.92 1.29
N ARG A 231 -9.74 2.19 2.32
CA ARG A 231 -9.57 2.66 3.69
C ARG A 231 -8.12 2.42 4.11
N VAL A 232 -7.41 3.49 4.43
CA VAL A 232 -5.97 3.50 4.68
C VAL A 232 -5.69 3.98 6.11
N LEU A 233 -4.80 3.27 6.83
CA LEU A 233 -4.38 3.62 8.18
C LEU A 233 -2.87 3.87 8.24
N SER A 234 -2.45 5.04 8.71
CA SER A 234 -1.06 5.44 8.95
C SER A 234 -0.81 5.61 10.46
N LEU A 235 0.24 4.96 10.98
CA LEU A 235 0.60 4.99 12.39
C LEU A 235 2.03 5.51 12.59
N ASP A 236 2.17 6.62 13.32
CA ASP A 236 3.48 7.20 13.59
C ASP A 236 4.33 6.37 14.57
N GLY A 237 5.63 6.59 14.55
CA GLY A 237 6.56 6.11 15.58
C GLY A 237 6.50 6.96 16.85
N GLY A 238 6.83 6.35 18.01
CA GLY A 238 6.76 7.08 19.28
C GLY A 238 7.01 6.32 20.58
N GLY A 239 7.71 5.18 20.54
CA GLY A 239 8.03 4.41 21.75
C GLY A 239 6.77 4.04 22.55
N VAL A 240 6.81 4.10 23.88
CA VAL A 240 5.67 3.74 24.76
C VAL A 240 4.38 4.50 24.46
N ARG A 241 4.46 5.67 23.81
CA ARG A 241 3.30 6.53 23.50
C ARG A 241 2.39 5.98 22.41
N GLY A 242 2.76 4.89 21.72
CA GLY A 242 1.87 4.17 20.80
C GLY A 242 0.53 3.72 21.41
N ILE A 243 0.44 3.67 22.74
CA ILE A 243 -0.84 3.45 23.44
C ILE A 243 -1.90 4.49 23.07
N ALA A 244 -1.50 5.75 22.84
CA ALA A 244 -2.39 6.80 22.38
C ALA A 244 -3.00 6.46 21.02
N ALA A 245 -2.16 5.98 20.08
CA ALA A 245 -2.61 5.64 18.74
C ALA A 245 -3.64 4.50 18.76
N LEU A 246 -3.41 3.47 19.58
CA LEU A 246 -4.37 2.38 19.80
C LEU A 246 -5.69 2.86 20.41
N MET A 247 -5.65 3.76 21.40
CA MET A 247 -6.85 4.31 22.04
C MET A 247 -7.68 5.19 21.09
N LEU A 248 -7.01 6.02 20.27
CA LEU A 248 -7.67 6.83 19.25
C LEU A 248 -8.29 5.96 18.16
N LEU A 249 -7.56 4.95 17.67
CA LEU A 249 -8.07 3.98 16.71
C LEU A 249 -9.27 3.21 17.26
N ASP A 250 -9.21 2.75 18.51
CA ASP A 250 -10.33 2.07 19.18
C ASP A 250 -11.59 2.94 19.23
N THR A 251 -11.41 4.23 19.51
CA THR A 251 -12.52 5.19 19.57
C THR A 251 -13.19 5.39 18.20
N VAL A 252 -12.39 5.50 17.13
CA VAL A 252 -12.90 5.63 15.76
C VAL A 252 -13.58 4.33 15.32
N MET A 253 -12.91 3.18 15.51
CA MET A 253 -13.41 1.86 15.09
C MET A 253 -14.70 1.47 15.82
N LYS A 254 -14.81 1.73 17.13
CA LYS A 254 -16.05 1.49 17.88
C LYS A 254 -17.24 2.32 17.39
N LYS A 255 -16.99 3.47 16.77
CA LYS A 255 -18.05 4.30 16.17
C LYS A 255 -18.35 3.87 14.73
N ALA A 256 -17.33 3.52 13.96
CA ALA A 256 -17.47 3.19 12.54
C ALA A 256 -17.97 1.75 12.31
N HIS A 257 -17.31 0.77 12.94
CA HIS A 257 -17.54 -0.66 12.74
C HIS A 257 -17.43 -1.43 14.08
N PRO A 258 -18.44 -1.33 14.98
CA PRO A 258 -18.39 -2.00 16.27
C PRO A 258 -18.17 -3.51 16.12
N GLY A 259 -17.18 -4.05 16.84
CA GLY A 259 -16.87 -5.48 16.85
C GLY A 259 -16.06 -5.99 15.65
N LYS A 260 -15.79 -5.15 14.64
CA LYS A 260 -14.88 -5.50 13.55
C LYS A 260 -13.42 -5.28 13.95
N LYS A 261 -12.55 -6.15 13.47
CA LYS A 261 -11.11 -6.01 13.64
C LYS A 261 -10.54 -5.09 12.55
N PRO A 262 -9.42 -4.39 12.81
CA PRO A 262 -8.85 -3.45 11.84
C PRO A 262 -8.51 -4.07 10.48
N TYR A 263 -8.01 -5.32 10.45
CA TYR A 263 -7.72 -6.01 9.18
C TYR A 263 -8.98 -6.29 8.32
N GLU A 264 -10.19 -6.24 8.90
CA GLU A 264 -11.45 -6.35 8.14
C GLU A 264 -11.90 -5.00 7.57
N VAL A 265 -11.36 -3.90 8.10
CA VAL A 265 -11.80 -2.53 7.81
C VAL A 265 -10.79 -1.80 6.92
N PHE A 266 -9.49 -1.97 7.12
CA PHE A 266 -8.47 -1.27 6.35
C PHE A 266 -7.92 -2.15 5.22
N ASP A 267 -7.83 -1.59 4.02
CA ASP A 267 -7.19 -2.23 2.87
C ASP A 267 -5.67 -2.23 3.01
N ILE A 268 -5.10 -1.22 3.66
CA ILE A 268 -3.67 -1.14 3.96
C ILE A 268 -3.43 -0.41 5.29
N ILE A 269 -2.51 -0.95 6.10
CA ILE A 269 -2.04 -0.39 7.36
C ILE A 269 -0.52 -0.17 7.27
N GLY A 270 -0.10 1.08 7.35
CA GLY A 270 1.30 1.49 7.34
C GLY A 270 1.75 2.00 8.70
N GLY A 271 3.01 1.74 9.08
CA GLY A 271 3.54 2.25 10.33
C GLY A 271 5.06 2.39 10.38
N THR A 272 5.52 3.26 11.28
CA THR A 272 6.96 3.45 11.57
C THR A 272 7.25 3.13 13.04
N SER A 273 8.35 2.43 13.33
CA SER A 273 8.75 2.08 14.69
C SER A 273 7.63 1.35 15.44
N THR A 274 7.31 1.80 16.66
CA THR A 274 6.09 1.42 17.40
C THR A 274 4.84 1.31 16.52
N GLY A 275 4.59 2.27 15.64
CA GLY A 275 3.46 2.26 14.72
C GLY A 275 3.53 1.10 13.71
N GLY A 276 4.73 0.75 13.27
CA GLY A 276 4.99 -0.43 12.43
C GLY A 276 4.74 -1.75 13.17
N PHE A 277 5.17 -1.85 14.43
CA PHE A 277 4.83 -2.99 15.28
C PHE A 277 3.31 -3.13 15.50
N ILE A 278 2.62 -2.01 15.75
CA ILE A 278 1.16 -1.98 15.85
C ILE A 278 0.52 -2.40 14.52
N ALA A 279 1.02 -1.93 13.37
CA ALA A 279 0.53 -2.32 12.05
C ALA A 279 0.61 -3.85 11.83
N VAL A 280 1.72 -4.47 12.25
CA VAL A 280 1.88 -5.94 12.20
C VAL A 280 0.89 -6.66 13.13
N MET A 281 0.71 -6.20 14.37
CA MET A 281 -0.27 -6.80 15.29
C MET A 281 -1.70 -6.72 14.74
N LEU A 282 -2.10 -5.55 14.25
CA LEU A 282 -3.47 -5.33 13.75
C LEU A 282 -3.72 -6.03 12.41
N GLY A 283 -2.78 -5.94 11.46
CA GLY A 283 -2.97 -6.43 10.09
C GLY A 283 -2.49 -7.86 9.88
N ARG A 284 -1.25 -8.19 10.29
CA ARG A 284 -0.68 -9.52 10.05
C ARG A 284 -1.07 -10.56 11.09
N MET A 285 -1.12 -10.18 12.37
CA MET A 285 -1.56 -11.08 13.44
C MET A 285 -3.09 -11.07 13.63
N LYS A 286 -3.82 -10.24 12.87
CA LYS A 286 -5.29 -10.15 12.86
C LYS A 286 -5.88 -9.95 14.27
N MET A 287 -5.18 -9.21 15.12
CA MET A 287 -5.60 -8.92 16.49
C MET A 287 -6.67 -7.83 16.51
N ASP A 288 -7.57 -7.89 17.50
CA ASP A 288 -8.42 -6.74 17.80
C ASP A 288 -7.66 -5.67 18.60
N ILE A 289 -8.20 -4.46 18.69
CA ILE A 289 -7.49 -3.33 19.30
C ILE A 289 -7.36 -3.50 20.82
N THR A 290 -8.32 -4.13 21.48
CA THR A 290 -8.27 -4.36 22.93
C THR A 290 -7.15 -5.35 23.27
N GLU A 291 -7.03 -6.39 22.45
CA GLU A 291 -5.94 -7.35 22.51
C GLU A 291 -4.60 -6.68 22.23
N CYS A 292 -4.49 -5.88 21.16
CA CYS A 292 -3.28 -5.11 20.89
C CYS A 292 -2.87 -4.24 22.07
N ILE A 293 -3.79 -3.49 22.70
CA ILE A 293 -3.49 -2.69 23.90
C ILE A 293 -2.92 -3.56 25.03
N LYS A 294 -3.51 -4.74 25.27
CA LYS A 294 -3.04 -5.67 26.31
C LYS A 294 -1.61 -6.13 26.05
N TYR A 295 -1.31 -6.63 24.85
CA TYR A 295 0.04 -7.10 24.52
C TYR A 295 1.03 -5.95 24.46
N TYR A 296 0.63 -4.80 23.93
CA TYR A 296 1.45 -3.60 23.88
C TYR A 296 1.88 -3.12 25.27
N ASN A 297 0.95 -3.08 26.24
CA ASN A 297 1.28 -2.75 27.63
C ASN A 297 2.25 -3.76 28.26
N LYS A 298 2.06 -5.06 28.01
CA LYS A 298 2.97 -6.11 28.49
C LYS A 298 4.36 -5.95 27.85
N PHE A 299 4.39 -5.72 26.55
CA PHE A 299 5.60 -5.53 25.76
C PHE A 299 6.42 -4.35 26.24
N MET A 300 5.80 -3.17 26.39
CA MET A 300 6.51 -1.96 26.81
C MET A 300 7.13 -2.09 28.19
N LYS A 301 6.49 -2.83 29.11
CA LYS A 301 7.05 -3.14 30.44
C LYS A 301 8.26 -4.08 30.41
N VAL A 302 8.34 -4.98 29.43
CA VAL A 302 9.48 -5.91 29.28
C VAL A 302 10.64 -5.22 28.56
N VAL A 303 10.35 -4.41 27.55
CA VAL A 303 11.35 -3.70 26.75
C VAL A 303 11.95 -2.53 27.53
N PHE A 304 11.12 -1.82 28.32
CA PHE A 304 11.51 -0.66 29.12
C PHE A 304 11.11 -0.87 30.59
N PRO A 305 11.76 -1.79 31.32
CA PRO A 305 11.45 -2.02 32.73
C PRO A 305 11.60 -0.73 33.56
N GLU A 306 10.76 -0.58 34.59
CA GLU A 306 10.87 0.54 35.53
C GLU A 306 12.22 0.51 36.23
N GLN A 307 12.87 1.68 36.31
CA GLN A 307 14.22 1.82 36.84
C GLN A 307 14.32 2.81 37.98
N GLY A 308 15.09 2.44 39.00
CA GLY A 308 15.56 3.35 40.04
C GLY A 308 16.55 4.39 39.50
N TYR A 309 16.79 5.46 40.28
CA TYR A 309 17.69 6.54 39.91
C TYR A 309 19.11 6.06 39.51
N TRP A 310 19.65 5.09 40.24
CA TRP A 310 21.01 4.57 40.02
C TRP A 310 21.12 3.70 38.75
N GLU A 311 20.05 2.98 38.41
CA GLU A 311 19.97 2.17 37.19
C GLU A 311 19.89 3.05 35.94
N LYS A 312 19.09 4.13 35.98
CA LYS A 312 19.03 5.13 34.90
C LYS A 312 20.40 5.76 34.61
N LYS A 313 21.18 6.07 35.66
CA LYS A 313 22.57 6.55 35.53
C LYS A 313 23.49 5.49 34.90
N GLY A 314 23.39 4.24 35.34
CA GLY A 314 24.15 3.12 34.78
C GLY A 314 23.86 2.89 33.29
N GLN A 315 22.59 3.00 32.88
CA GLN A 315 22.21 2.88 31.47
C GLN A 315 22.69 4.04 30.60
N ALA A 316 22.67 5.28 31.10
CA ALA A 316 23.23 6.40 30.37
C ALA A 316 24.74 6.22 30.13
N ILE A 317 25.46 5.66 31.11
CA ILE A 317 26.86 5.28 30.95
C ILE A 317 27.01 4.14 29.94
N LYS A 318 26.19 3.09 30.02
CA LYS A 318 26.17 1.99 29.05
C LYS A 318 25.95 2.51 27.63
N ALA A 319 24.97 3.39 27.41
CA ALA A 319 24.68 3.97 26.11
C ALA A 319 25.86 4.79 25.57
N ALA A 320 26.54 5.55 26.43
CA ALA A 320 27.72 6.32 26.06
C ALA A 320 28.92 5.44 25.67
N TRP A 321 29.05 4.24 26.25
CA TRP A 321 30.18 3.34 26.01
C TRP A 321 29.93 2.28 24.93
N SER A 322 28.71 1.75 24.84
CA SER A 322 28.32 0.65 23.95
C SER A 322 27.46 1.07 22.76
N GLY A 323 26.95 2.31 22.75
CA GLY A 323 26.05 2.82 21.71
C GLY A 323 24.59 2.37 21.84
N GLU A 324 24.25 1.53 22.83
CA GLU A 324 22.88 1.08 23.11
C GLU A 324 22.49 1.27 24.58
N LYS A 325 21.26 1.73 24.82
CA LYS A 325 20.67 1.83 26.16
C LYS A 325 20.03 0.51 26.60
N TRP A 326 19.46 -0.24 25.66
CA TRP A 326 18.68 -1.46 25.89
C TRP A 326 19.22 -2.61 25.04
N ASP A 327 19.24 -3.81 25.63
CA ASP A 327 19.54 -5.04 24.89
C ASP A 327 18.38 -5.33 23.93
N ALA A 328 18.70 -5.76 22.70
CA ALA A 328 17.70 -6.16 21.71
C ALA A 328 17.09 -7.54 22.01
N ALA A 329 17.75 -8.40 22.79
CA ALA A 329 17.29 -9.77 23.05
C ALA A 329 15.92 -9.85 23.76
N PRO A 330 15.60 -9.03 24.78
CA PRO A 330 14.25 -8.98 25.35
C PRO A 330 13.18 -8.55 24.34
N LEU A 331 13.49 -7.54 23.51
CA LEU A 331 12.60 -7.06 22.44
C LEU A 331 12.32 -8.18 21.44
N GLU A 332 13.37 -8.81 20.91
CA GLU A 332 13.27 -9.93 19.97
C GLU A 332 12.46 -11.10 20.55
N LYS A 333 12.76 -11.49 21.79
CA LYS A 333 12.09 -12.59 22.46
C LYS A 333 10.59 -12.33 22.59
N VAL A 334 10.17 -11.15 23.04
CA VAL A 334 8.74 -10.85 23.19
C VAL A 334 8.04 -10.83 21.83
N ILE A 335 8.69 -10.34 20.78
CA ILE A 335 8.13 -10.38 19.42
C ILE A 335 7.97 -11.84 18.96
N LYS A 336 9.00 -12.68 19.11
CA LYS A 336 8.95 -14.10 18.71
C LYS A 336 7.91 -14.89 19.51
N ASP A 337 7.82 -14.68 20.82
CA ASP A 337 6.82 -15.31 21.68
C ASP A 337 5.40 -14.93 21.25
N LEU A 338 5.17 -13.65 20.92
CA LEU A 338 3.87 -13.18 20.42
C LEU A 338 3.53 -13.79 19.05
N ILE A 339 4.49 -13.84 18.12
CA ILE A 339 4.30 -14.47 16.82
C ILE A 339 3.98 -15.95 16.99
N LEU A 340 4.71 -16.67 17.83
CA LEU A 340 4.45 -18.07 18.13
C LEU A 340 3.04 -18.27 18.69
N GLU A 341 2.61 -17.41 19.62
CA GLU A 341 1.27 -17.47 20.22
C GLU A 341 0.14 -17.18 19.21
N LYS A 342 0.34 -16.24 18.28
CA LYS A 342 -0.70 -15.79 17.34
C LYS A 342 -0.72 -16.52 16.01
N ILE A 343 0.43 -16.96 15.53
CA ILE A 343 0.60 -17.53 14.19
C ILE A 343 1.06 -18.99 14.26
N GLY A 344 1.72 -19.41 15.35
CA GLY A 344 2.23 -20.77 15.52
C GLY A 344 3.62 -21.01 14.92
N ASP A 345 4.23 -20.00 14.32
CA ASP A 345 5.55 -20.07 13.69
C ASP A 345 6.35 -18.79 13.97
N PRO A 346 7.35 -18.82 14.88
CA PRO A 346 8.11 -17.64 15.28
C PRO A 346 8.98 -17.07 14.14
N ASP A 347 9.27 -17.87 13.11
CA ASP A 347 10.07 -17.49 11.95
C ASP A 347 9.21 -17.20 10.72
N LYS A 348 7.89 -17.03 10.91
CA LYS A 348 6.95 -16.69 9.84
C LYS A 348 7.42 -15.43 9.10
N THR A 349 7.40 -15.50 7.76
CA THR A 349 7.71 -14.37 6.88
C THR A 349 6.67 -13.25 6.97
N LEU A 350 7.11 -12.01 6.75
CA LEU A 350 6.22 -10.84 6.67
C LEU A 350 5.25 -10.98 5.49
N LEU A 351 5.77 -11.48 4.36
CA LEU A 351 5.00 -11.73 3.14
C LEU A 351 3.77 -12.59 3.42
N LEU A 352 2.64 -12.22 2.82
CA LEU A 352 1.46 -13.09 2.75
C LEU A 352 1.71 -14.18 1.71
N ASP A 353 1.34 -15.42 2.03
CA ASP A 353 1.47 -16.56 1.11
C ASP A 353 0.47 -16.37 -0.05
N PRO A 354 0.92 -16.23 -1.32
CA PRO A 354 0.02 -16.04 -2.44
C PRO A 354 -0.75 -17.32 -2.82
N LYS A 355 -0.26 -18.51 -2.45
CA LYS A 355 -0.86 -19.82 -2.79
C LYS A 355 -1.88 -20.29 -1.74
N LYS A 356 -1.75 -19.85 -0.50
CA LYS A 356 -2.78 -20.04 0.54
C LYS A 356 -3.63 -18.79 0.58
N GLN A 357 -4.88 -18.88 0.11
CA GLN A 357 -5.92 -17.85 0.29
C GLN A 357 -6.21 -17.55 1.77
N ASP A 358 -5.25 -16.98 2.49
CA ASP A 358 -5.43 -16.31 3.79
C ASP A 358 -6.08 -14.91 3.59
N SER A 359 -6.48 -14.64 2.33
CA SER A 359 -7.12 -13.47 1.74
C SER A 359 -8.60 -13.31 2.07
N SER A 360 -9.12 -13.97 3.10
CA SER A 360 -10.43 -13.58 3.65
C SER A 360 -10.42 -12.15 4.21
N SER A 361 -9.22 -11.57 4.39
CA SER A 361 -9.00 -10.13 4.45
C SER A 361 -7.87 -9.74 3.51
N GLY A 362 -8.14 -8.82 2.59
CA GLY A 362 -7.16 -8.21 1.68
C GLY A 362 -6.31 -7.12 2.33
N CYS A 363 -6.15 -7.12 3.66
CA CYS A 363 -5.41 -6.10 4.39
C CYS A 363 -3.89 -6.25 4.20
N ARG A 364 -3.29 -5.22 3.62
CA ARG A 364 -1.85 -5.12 3.34
C ARG A 364 -1.14 -4.40 4.50
N VAL A 365 0.07 -4.84 4.85
CA VAL A 365 0.89 -4.21 5.91
C VAL A 365 2.20 -3.68 5.34
N PHE A 366 2.56 -2.49 5.79
CA PHE A 366 3.70 -1.71 5.33
C PHE A 366 4.47 -1.13 6.53
N LEU A 367 5.80 -1.27 6.55
CA LEU A 367 6.66 -0.71 7.60
C LEU A 367 7.82 0.11 7.02
N MET A 368 8.20 1.17 7.74
CA MET A 368 9.39 1.97 7.43
C MET A 368 10.62 1.55 8.24
N ALA A 369 11.76 1.42 7.59
CA ALA A 369 13.07 1.29 8.21
C ALA A 369 14.10 2.16 7.48
N VAL A 370 15.24 2.47 8.08
CA VAL A 370 16.34 3.20 7.41
C VAL A 370 17.51 2.27 7.19
N ASN A 371 18.07 2.24 5.97
CA ASN A 371 19.33 1.56 5.71
C ASN A 371 20.49 2.43 6.24
N LYS A 372 21.23 1.91 7.21
CA LYS A 372 22.37 2.58 7.84
C LYS A 372 23.41 3.03 6.82
N ASP A 373 23.72 2.17 5.85
CA ASP A 373 24.81 2.40 4.89
C ASP A 373 24.45 3.44 3.81
N GLY A 374 23.19 3.92 3.81
CA GLY A 374 22.70 4.94 2.89
C GLY A 374 21.91 6.07 3.54
N ALA A 375 21.90 6.18 4.88
CA ALA A 375 20.96 7.03 5.62
C ALA A 375 21.04 8.55 5.33
N ASN A 376 22.09 9.03 4.67
CA ASN A 376 22.22 10.45 4.26
C ASN A 376 21.83 10.71 2.80
N ASN A 377 21.88 9.68 1.94
CA ASN A 377 21.78 9.82 0.48
C ASN A 377 20.80 8.82 -0.16
N HIS A 378 20.02 8.08 0.62
CA HIS A 378 19.03 7.12 0.16
C HIS A 378 17.72 7.31 0.91
N ALA A 379 16.62 7.01 0.20
CA ALA A 379 15.30 6.93 0.77
C ALA A 379 15.21 5.82 1.85
N PRO A 380 14.24 5.92 2.78
CA PRO A 380 13.94 4.84 3.70
C PRO A 380 13.62 3.53 2.96
N VAL A 381 13.87 2.40 3.62
CA VAL A 381 13.49 1.07 3.15
C VAL A 381 12.08 0.75 3.61
N THR A 382 11.29 0.24 2.67
CA THR A 382 9.91 -0.19 2.88
C THR A 382 9.85 -1.71 2.97
N LEU A 383 9.31 -2.21 4.09
CA LEU A 383 9.10 -3.64 4.35
C LEU A 383 7.61 -3.96 4.19
N ARG A 384 7.28 -4.99 3.42
CA ARG A 384 5.90 -5.23 2.95
C ARG A 384 5.44 -6.64 3.22
N SER A 385 4.14 -6.78 3.48
CA SER A 385 3.48 -8.08 3.53
C SER A 385 2.94 -8.55 2.17
N TYR A 386 3.34 -7.91 1.09
CA TYR A 386 2.87 -8.15 -0.27
C TYR A 386 3.98 -7.75 -1.25
N GLU A 387 3.92 -8.33 -2.44
CA GLU A 387 4.87 -8.05 -3.51
C GLU A 387 4.42 -6.83 -4.33
N LEU A 388 5.39 -6.07 -4.81
CA LEU A 388 5.18 -4.96 -5.75
C LEU A 388 5.92 -5.30 -7.03
N LYS A 389 5.24 -5.19 -8.18
CA LYS A 389 5.80 -5.49 -9.51
C LYS A 389 6.89 -4.51 -10.00
N ASP A 390 7.57 -3.80 -9.10
CA ASP A 390 8.54 -2.74 -9.40
C ASP A 390 9.98 -3.28 -9.40
N PRO A 391 10.84 -2.91 -10.37
CA PRO A 391 12.26 -3.29 -10.44
C PRO A 391 13.15 -2.87 -9.24
N LEU A 392 12.63 -2.09 -8.28
CA LEU A 392 13.31 -1.79 -7.00
C LEU A 392 13.09 -2.86 -5.91
N GLU A 393 12.56 -4.04 -6.28
CA GLU A 393 12.45 -5.18 -5.38
C GLU A 393 13.82 -5.51 -4.76
N LYS A 394 13.79 -5.75 -3.45
CA LYS A 394 14.98 -6.02 -2.63
C LYS A 394 14.98 -7.53 -2.38
N PRO A 395 15.60 -8.35 -3.23
CA PRO A 395 15.52 -9.81 -3.15
C PRO A 395 15.98 -10.34 -1.79
N ASP A 396 17.00 -9.70 -1.21
CA ASP A 396 17.50 -9.99 0.15
C ASP A 396 16.45 -9.83 1.27
N LEU A 397 15.36 -9.10 1.01
CA LEU A 397 14.30 -8.82 1.97
C LEU A 397 12.98 -9.53 1.62
N ALA A 398 12.91 -10.27 0.51
CA ALA A 398 11.68 -10.93 0.08
C ALA A 398 11.14 -11.91 1.14
N ASN A 399 12.06 -12.56 1.86
CA ASN A 399 11.75 -13.52 2.93
C ASN A 399 12.02 -12.97 4.34
N ILE A 400 12.02 -11.65 4.52
CA ILE A 400 12.20 -11.06 5.85
C ILE A 400 11.15 -11.61 6.82
N LYS A 401 11.61 -12.08 7.99
CA LYS A 401 10.74 -12.64 9.01
C LYS A 401 9.95 -11.52 9.70
N LEU A 402 8.77 -11.84 10.19
CA LEU A 402 7.93 -10.88 10.94
C LEU A 402 8.71 -10.23 12.09
N TRP A 403 9.47 -11.02 12.85
CA TRP A 403 10.24 -10.50 13.97
C TRP A 403 11.39 -9.60 13.52
N GLU A 404 12.03 -9.91 12.38
CA GLU A 404 13.10 -9.11 11.78
C GLU A 404 12.55 -7.76 11.32
N ALA A 405 11.39 -7.75 10.65
CA ALA A 405 10.75 -6.52 10.20
C ALA A 405 10.34 -5.61 11.38
N CYS A 406 9.77 -6.19 12.44
CA CYS A 406 9.44 -5.48 13.67
C CYS A 406 10.69 -4.91 14.36
N ARG A 407 11.79 -5.67 14.41
CA ARG A 407 13.03 -5.20 15.03
C ARG A 407 13.77 -4.17 14.15
N ALA A 408 13.69 -4.29 12.83
CA ALA A 408 14.25 -3.32 11.88
C ALA A 408 13.58 -1.94 12.01
N THR A 409 12.24 -1.89 12.01
CA THR A 409 11.51 -0.61 12.09
C THR A 409 11.72 0.11 13.43
N SER A 410 12.01 -0.62 14.51
CA SER A 410 12.15 -0.12 15.89
C SER A 410 13.60 -0.04 16.39
N ALA A 411 14.60 -0.20 15.52
CA ALA A 411 16.03 -0.17 15.90
C ALA A 411 16.54 1.27 16.15
N ALA A 412 15.96 1.96 17.15
CA ALA A 412 16.21 3.39 17.37
C ALA A 412 17.66 3.59 17.83
N PRO A 413 18.46 4.45 17.16
CA PRO A 413 19.83 4.72 17.58
C PRO A 413 19.87 5.19 19.02
N THR A 414 20.91 4.80 19.75
CA THR A 414 21.07 4.99 21.21
C THR A 414 20.12 4.18 22.08
N TYR A 415 19.03 3.61 21.57
CA TYR A 415 18.16 2.68 22.30
C TYR A 415 18.56 1.23 22.03
N PHE A 416 18.63 0.83 20.76
CA PHE A 416 18.96 -0.53 20.33
C PHE A 416 20.09 -0.52 19.30
N LEU A 417 20.85 -1.62 19.25
CA LEU A 417 21.79 -1.85 18.17
C LEU A 417 21.06 -2.04 16.82
N PRO A 418 21.72 -1.70 15.68
CA PRO A 418 21.19 -1.97 14.35
C PRO A 418 20.94 -3.47 14.09
N LEU A 419 20.03 -3.79 13.17
CA LEU A 419 19.78 -5.17 12.71
C LEU A 419 20.32 -5.38 11.31
N THR A 420 21.09 -6.43 11.10
CA THR A 420 21.47 -6.85 9.75
C THR A 420 20.57 -7.98 9.26
N VAL A 421 19.98 -7.81 8.08
CA VAL A 421 19.21 -8.83 7.34
C VAL A 421 19.65 -8.77 5.88
N GLY A 422 20.19 -9.88 5.36
CA GLY A 422 20.81 -9.89 4.03
C GLY A 422 21.92 -8.84 3.93
N SER A 423 21.93 -8.05 2.86
CA SER A 423 22.86 -6.92 2.66
C SER A 423 22.48 -5.62 3.41
N TYR A 424 21.35 -5.59 4.13
CA TYR A 424 20.85 -4.38 4.77
C TYR A 424 21.19 -4.33 6.25
N THR A 425 21.66 -3.18 6.72
CA THR A 425 21.78 -2.88 8.15
C THR A 425 20.76 -1.81 8.53
N PHE A 426 19.72 -2.20 9.27
CA PHE A 426 18.58 -1.35 9.59
C PHE A 426 18.74 -0.54 10.87
N LEU A 427 18.28 0.70 10.79
CA LEU A 427 17.95 1.61 11.88
C LEU A 427 16.44 1.90 11.86
N ASP A 428 15.95 2.47 12.96
CA ASP A 428 14.55 2.87 13.09
C ASP A 428 14.10 3.82 11.98
N GLY A 429 12.91 3.55 11.43
CA GLY A 429 12.29 4.35 10.38
C GLY A 429 12.04 5.80 10.78
N GLY A 430 11.91 6.08 12.09
CA GLY A 430 11.68 7.40 12.66
C GLY A 430 12.78 8.42 12.39
N LEU A 431 13.97 7.97 12.00
CA LEU A 431 15.07 8.86 11.62
C LEU A 431 14.81 9.65 10.33
N GLN A 432 13.99 9.10 9.42
CA GLN A 432 13.67 9.73 8.13
C GLN A 432 12.17 9.81 7.84
N ALA A 433 11.37 8.91 8.42
CA ALA A 433 9.96 8.71 8.06
C ALA A 433 9.08 8.43 9.29
N ASN A 434 9.22 9.23 10.37
CA ASN A 434 8.46 9.01 11.60
C ASN A 434 6.93 9.07 11.42
N ASN A 435 6.45 9.93 10.51
CA ASN A 435 5.08 9.90 9.99
C ASN A 435 5.13 9.25 8.59
N PRO A 436 4.64 8.01 8.41
CA PRO A 436 4.74 7.29 7.15
C PRO A 436 3.73 7.75 6.09
N LEU A 437 2.90 8.77 6.36
CA LEU A 437 1.79 9.21 5.52
C LEU A 437 2.14 9.37 4.03
N GLY A 438 3.21 10.11 3.71
CA GLY A 438 3.60 10.36 2.33
C GLY A 438 4.05 9.08 1.60
N TRP A 439 4.82 8.25 2.29
CA TRP A 439 5.27 6.95 1.77
C TRP A 439 4.10 5.98 1.60
N LEU A 440 3.18 5.95 2.55
CA LEU A 440 1.98 5.11 2.51
C LEU A 440 1.01 5.56 1.42
N TRP A 441 0.89 6.87 1.16
CA TRP A 441 0.11 7.39 0.04
C TRP A 441 0.68 6.90 -1.30
N ASN A 442 1.99 7.07 -1.51
CA ASN A 442 2.66 6.57 -2.72
C ASN A 442 2.47 5.05 -2.88
N GLU A 443 2.62 4.33 -1.78
CA GLU A 443 2.42 2.89 -1.73
C GLU A 443 0.97 2.52 -2.08
N THR A 444 -0.02 3.24 -1.55
CA THR A 444 -1.44 3.04 -1.87
C THR A 444 -1.69 3.19 -3.38
N LEU A 445 -1.12 4.21 -4.01
CA LEU A 445 -1.23 4.43 -5.45
C LEU A 445 -0.57 3.32 -6.26
N ALA A 446 0.64 2.89 -5.89
CA ALA A 446 1.36 1.81 -6.57
C ALA A 446 0.62 0.46 -6.48
N VAL A 447 0.00 0.22 -5.33
CA VAL A 447 -0.62 -1.05 -4.95
C VAL A 447 -2.06 -1.20 -5.45
N PHE A 448 -2.82 -0.11 -5.49
CA PHE A 448 -4.25 -0.12 -5.82
C PHE A 448 -4.62 0.66 -7.08
N GLY A 449 -3.67 1.39 -7.68
CA GLY A 449 -3.90 2.28 -8.82
C GLY A 449 -4.40 3.66 -8.38
N PRO A 450 -4.16 4.70 -9.20
CA PRO A 450 -4.49 6.08 -8.82
C PRO A 450 -5.96 6.45 -8.95
N THR A 451 -6.74 5.65 -9.67
CA THR A 451 -8.17 5.93 -9.93
C THR A 451 -9.09 5.30 -8.89
N ARG A 452 -8.60 4.34 -8.09
CA ARG A 452 -9.42 3.76 -7.02
C ARG A 452 -9.61 4.81 -5.92
N PRO A 453 -10.84 5.25 -5.64
CA PRO A 453 -11.05 6.32 -4.68
C PRO A 453 -10.65 5.85 -3.28
N VAL A 454 -9.90 6.67 -2.54
CA VAL A 454 -9.76 6.52 -1.08
C VAL A 454 -10.93 7.24 -0.43
N ASN A 455 -11.70 6.52 0.40
CA ASN A 455 -12.78 7.11 1.18
C ASN A 455 -12.27 7.63 2.52
N CYS A 456 -11.43 6.83 3.20
CA CYS A 456 -10.84 7.23 4.48
C CYS A 456 -9.33 7.03 4.49
N PHE A 457 -8.58 8.11 4.71
CA PHE A 457 -7.15 8.10 5.00
C PHE A 457 -6.94 8.60 6.42
N LEU A 458 -6.77 7.66 7.36
CA LEU A 458 -6.64 7.92 8.78
C LEU A 458 -5.17 7.91 9.19
N SER A 459 -4.64 9.04 9.66
CA SER A 459 -3.29 9.16 10.23
C SER A 459 -3.37 9.41 11.74
N ILE A 460 -2.65 8.61 12.52
CA ILE A 460 -2.66 8.72 13.98
C ILE A 460 -1.24 8.87 14.50
N GLY A 461 -1.00 10.00 15.17
CA GLY A 461 0.25 10.32 15.85
C GLY A 461 0.30 9.80 17.28
N THR A 462 1.49 9.79 17.86
CA THR A 462 1.75 9.36 19.25
C THR A 462 1.94 10.53 20.23
N GLY A 463 1.54 11.73 19.84
CA GLY A 463 1.68 12.96 20.61
C GLY A 463 2.94 13.77 20.30
N THR A 464 2.80 15.10 20.37
CA THR A 464 3.90 16.05 20.18
C THR A 464 4.72 16.22 21.47
N ALA A 465 6.04 16.24 21.35
CA ALA A 465 6.91 16.55 22.49
C ALA A 465 6.91 18.06 22.76
N LYS A 466 7.41 18.47 23.94
CA LYS A 466 7.58 19.88 24.28
C LYS A 466 8.48 20.58 23.24
N SER A 467 8.19 21.85 22.98
CA SER A 467 9.06 22.68 22.14
C SER A 467 10.35 22.95 22.91
N GLU A 468 11.44 22.32 22.50
CA GLU A 468 12.76 22.56 23.09
C GLU A 468 13.58 23.50 22.20
N THR A 469 14.27 24.46 22.82
CA THR A 469 15.28 25.26 22.13
C THR A 469 16.49 24.37 21.85
N LEU A 470 16.98 24.37 20.61
CA LEU A 470 18.21 23.66 20.28
C LEU A 470 19.35 24.14 21.19
N PRO A 471 20.06 23.23 21.88
CA PRO A 471 21.20 23.60 22.69
C PRO A 471 22.37 24.11 21.83
N ASP A 472 23.14 25.06 22.37
CA ASP A 472 24.33 25.61 21.70
C ASP A 472 25.37 24.51 21.42
N ALA A 473 25.94 24.54 20.21
CA ALA A 473 26.97 23.61 19.78
C ALA A 473 28.28 23.83 20.58
N THR A 474 28.44 23.06 21.64
CA THR A 474 29.62 23.07 22.53
C THR A 474 30.18 21.67 22.70
N ALA A 475 31.49 21.54 22.93
CA ALA A 475 32.16 20.24 23.06
C ALA A 475 31.62 19.37 24.23
N SER A 476 30.98 19.99 25.23
CA SER A 476 30.38 19.30 26.37
C SER A 476 28.90 18.89 26.17
N ASN A 477 28.24 19.31 25.07
CA ASN A 477 26.80 19.11 24.87
C ASN A 477 26.44 18.36 23.58
N VAL A 478 27.35 17.53 23.08
CA VAL A 478 27.19 16.76 21.82
C VAL A 478 25.97 15.83 21.87
N ILE A 479 25.67 15.21 23.01
CA ILE A 479 24.51 14.33 23.18
C ILE A 479 23.20 15.12 23.15
N GLY A 480 23.16 16.32 23.76
CA GLY A 480 22.00 17.21 23.73
C GLY A 480 21.70 17.74 22.32
N LEU A 481 22.75 18.12 21.58
CA LEU A 481 22.63 18.55 20.18
C LEU A 481 22.16 17.41 19.26
N ALA A 482 22.69 16.19 19.43
CA ALA A 482 22.25 15.02 18.68
C ALA A 482 20.77 14.68 18.94
N LYS A 483 20.32 14.76 20.21
CA LYS A 483 18.90 14.61 20.57
C LYS A 483 18.01 15.70 19.95
N GLY A 484 18.46 16.95 19.98
CA GLY A 484 17.74 18.07 19.36
C GLY A 484 17.63 17.98 17.84
N MET A 485 18.67 17.50 17.15
CA MET A 485 18.59 17.24 15.69
C MET A 485 17.72 16.03 15.37
N ALA A 486 17.76 14.96 16.18
CA ALA A 486 16.89 13.81 16.03
C ALA A 486 15.41 14.18 16.22
N SER A 487 15.09 15.07 17.17
CA SER A 487 13.71 15.53 17.39
C SER A 487 13.17 16.33 16.20
N ILE A 488 14.00 17.11 15.51
CA ILE A 488 13.66 17.82 14.27
C ILE A 488 13.38 16.83 13.13
N ALA A 489 14.23 15.83 12.94
CA ALA A 489 14.06 14.80 11.91
C ALA A 489 12.78 13.96 12.12
N THR A 490 12.32 13.84 13.38
CA THR A 490 11.09 13.13 13.75
C THR A 490 9.81 13.98 13.72
N ASN A 491 9.88 15.24 13.24
CA ASN A 491 8.73 16.16 13.24
C ASN A 491 7.62 15.66 12.28
N THR A 492 6.57 15.09 12.87
CA THR A 492 5.45 14.47 12.18
C THR A 492 4.48 15.48 11.54
N GLU A 493 4.50 16.73 11.99
CA GLU A 493 3.52 17.76 11.61
C GLU A 493 3.82 18.43 10.28
N MET A 494 5.09 18.52 9.88
CA MET A 494 5.44 18.99 8.53
C MET A 494 4.87 18.06 7.45
N VAL A 495 4.99 16.75 7.64
CA VAL A 495 4.42 15.75 6.72
C VAL A 495 2.88 15.83 6.71
N ASN A 496 2.25 15.99 7.87
CA ASN A 496 0.81 16.20 8.00
C ASN A 496 0.32 17.41 7.17
N ILE A 497 0.97 18.57 7.32
CA ILE A 497 0.60 19.80 6.61
C ILE A 497 0.74 19.63 5.09
N LEU A 498 1.86 19.07 4.62
CA LEU A 498 2.13 18.90 3.19
C LEU A 498 1.11 17.95 2.54
N PHE A 499 0.85 16.80 3.16
CA PHE A 499 0.02 15.77 2.54
C PHE A 499 -1.49 15.95 2.77
N ARG A 500 -1.92 16.69 3.79
CA ARG A 500 -3.35 16.98 4.01
C ARG A 500 -3.99 17.65 2.80
N SER A 501 -3.37 18.69 2.25
CA SER A 501 -3.90 19.42 1.10
C SER A 501 -3.86 18.56 -0.16
N LEU A 502 -2.78 17.80 -0.35
CA LEU A 502 -2.61 16.92 -1.50
C LEU A 502 -3.68 15.80 -1.50
N ILE A 503 -3.82 15.04 -0.42
CA ILE A 503 -4.77 13.92 -0.34
C ILE A 503 -6.21 14.40 -0.53
N ASN A 504 -6.58 15.53 0.06
CA ASN A 504 -7.92 16.11 -0.12
C ASN A 504 -8.13 16.67 -1.54
N ALA A 505 -7.09 17.11 -2.24
CA ALA A 505 -7.19 17.52 -3.64
C ALA A 505 -7.53 16.35 -4.59
N PHE A 506 -7.20 15.11 -4.20
CA PHE A 506 -7.61 13.88 -4.91
C PHE A 506 -9.04 13.41 -4.54
N SER A 507 -9.86 14.30 -4.00
CA SER A 507 -11.28 14.00 -3.78
C SER A 507 -12.09 14.15 -5.08
N PRO A 508 -13.01 13.21 -5.42
CA PRO A 508 -13.79 13.28 -6.66
C PRO A 508 -14.70 14.52 -6.66
N LYS A 509 -15.05 15.01 -5.47
CA LYS A 509 -15.86 16.21 -5.27
C LYS A 509 -15.02 17.28 -4.55
N PRO A 510 -15.04 18.53 -5.03
CA PRO A 510 -14.48 19.65 -4.28
C PRO A 510 -15.07 19.69 -2.87
N THR A 511 -14.25 19.96 -1.86
CA THR A 511 -14.60 20.08 -0.42
C THR A 511 -14.91 18.79 0.35
N GLU A 512 -14.93 17.62 -0.29
CA GLU A 512 -15.09 16.34 0.41
C GLU A 512 -13.77 15.93 1.09
N LYS A 513 -13.77 15.89 2.43
CA LYS A 513 -12.62 15.52 3.26
C LYS A 513 -12.40 14.01 3.20
N LYS A 514 -11.14 13.61 2.98
CA LYS A 514 -10.70 12.21 2.94
C LYS A 514 -9.61 11.88 3.93
N TYR A 515 -8.97 12.91 4.49
CA TYR A 515 -7.85 12.77 5.39
C TYR A 515 -8.21 13.24 6.80
N TRP A 516 -7.95 12.39 7.79
CA TRP A 516 -8.09 12.72 9.21
C TRP A 516 -6.79 12.48 9.93
N ARG A 517 -6.35 13.47 10.70
CA ARG A 517 -5.18 13.39 11.58
C ARG A 517 -5.64 13.47 13.03
N PHE A 518 -5.27 12.47 13.82
CA PHE A 518 -5.39 12.55 15.28
C PHE A 518 -4.01 12.54 15.91
N ASN A 519 -3.67 13.59 16.64
CA ASN A 519 -2.41 13.67 17.37
C ASN A 519 -2.58 14.50 18.65
N ILE A 520 -2.05 14.02 19.76
CA ILE A 520 -2.22 14.65 21.09
C ILE A 520 -1.23 15.81 21.23
N GLY A 521 -1.68 16.94 21.78
CA GLY A 521 -0.85 18.15 21.89
C GLY A 521 -0.62 18.85 20.54
N ASP A 522 -1.36 18.45 19.50
CA ASP A 522 -1.34 19.13 18.21
C ASP A 522 -2.06 20.48 18.32
N GLY A 523 -1.39 21.52 17.82
CA GLY A 523 -1.93 22.88 17.72
C GLY A 523 -2.34 23.25 16.30
N CYS A 524 -2.22 22.33 15.33
CA CYS A 524 -2.62 22.58 13.95
C CYS A 524 -4.16 22.66 13.86
N PRO A 525 -4.70 23.71 13.22
CA PRO A 525 -6.14 23.81 13.02
C PRO A 525 -6.59 22.78 11.99
N ASP A 526 -7.77 22.18 12.19
CA ASP A 526 -8.41 21.31 11.20
C ASP A 526 -9.73 21.91 10.72
N TYR A 527 -10.14 21.56 9.50
CA TYR A 527 -11.40 21.94 8.90
C TYR A 527 -12.41 20.84 9.23
N VAL A 528 -13.39 21.16 10.06
CA VAL A 528 -14.27 20.18 10.72
C VAL A 528 -15.73 20.52 10.44
N LEU A 529 -16.51 19.51 10.06
CA LEU A 529 -17.96 19.60 9.91
C LEU A 529 -18.62 19.82 11.28
N GLN A 530 -19.36 20.90 11.40
CA GLN A 530 -20.12 21.25 12.60
C GLN A 530 -21.51 20.60 12.57
N ASP A 531 -22.17 20.54 13.73
CA ASP A 531 -23.54 20.00 13.85
C ASP A 531 -24.58 20.82 13.04
N ASP A 532 -24.28 22.08 12.70
CA ASP A 532 -25.12 22.95 11.86
C ASP A 532 -24.95 22.71 10.34
N GLY A 533 -24.12 21.73 9.95
CA GLY A 533 -23.83 21.39 8.56
C GLY A 533 -22.79 22.27 7.87
N THR A 534 -22.23 23.26 8.57
CA THR A 534 -21.14 24.11 8.04
C THR A 534 -19.77 23.54 8.39
N TYR A 535 -18.76 23.83 7.57
CA TYR A 535 -17.37 23.51 7.90
C TYR A 535 -16.64 24.74 8.43
N LYS A 536 -15.90 24.57 9.53
CA LYS A 536 -15.12 25.64 10.18
C LYS A 536 -13.72 25.16 10.52
N TRP A 537 -12.76 26.08 10.47
CA TRP A 537 -11.43 25.84 11.01
C TRP A 537 -11.49 25.86 12.54
N VAL A 538 -11.14 24.74 13.16
CA VAL A 538 -11.15 24.55 14.60
C VAL A 538 -9.72 24.27 15.06
N TYR A 539 -9.24 25.08 16.01
CA TYR A 539 -8.05 24.73 16.78
C TYR A 539 -8.48 23.79 17.90
N LEU A 540 -7.87 22.62 17.97
CA LEU A 540 -8.27 21.59 18.93
C LEU A 540 -7.88 21.98 20.37
N GLU A 541 -6.84 22.80 20.53
CA GLU A 541 -6.37 23.35 21.80
C GLU A 541 -5.63 24.69 21.58
N LYS A 542 -5.62 25.59 22.58
CA LYS A 542 -4.44 26.44 22.81
C LYS A 542 -3.36 25.46 23.30
N ARG A 543 -2.18 25.41 22.67
CA ARG A 543 -1.04 24.57 23.13
C ARG A 543 -0.80 24.75 24.64
N GLU A 544 -1.46 23.96 25.48
CA GLU A 544 -1.05 23.78 26.86
C GLU A 544 -0.03 22.66 26.82
N GLU A 545 1.23 23.00 27.12
CA GLU A 545 2.37 22.12 27.01
C GLU A 545 2.27 20.93 27.98
N MET A 546 1.49 19.92 27.61
CA MET A 546 1.34 18.71 28.40
C MET A 546 2.60 17.85 28.23
N SER A 547 3.31 17.60 29.34
CA SER A 547 4.52 16.78 29.33
C SER A 547 4.15 15.30 29.17
N LEU A 548 4.21 14.77 27.94
CA LEU A 548 3.92 13.36 27.65
C LEU A 548 5.02 12.38 28.10
N GLY A 549 6.15 12.90 28.60
CA GLY A 549 7.31 12.12 29.06
C GLY A 549 8.15 11.52 27.93
N GLU A 550 9.22 10.81 28.30
CA GLU A 550 10.17 10.22 27.36
C GLU A 550 9.59 9.00 26.64
N LEU A 551 10.13 8.71 25.45
CA LEU A 551 9.66 7.61 24.58
C LEU A 551 9.88 6.21 25.18
N ASP A 552 10.74 6.09 26.18
CA ASP A 552 11.08 4.83 26.85
C ASP A 552 10.73 4.81 28.34
N ASP A 553 9.90 5.74 28.79
CA ASP A 553 9.45 5.79 30.20
C ASP A 553 8.05 5.21 30.34
N VAL A 554 7.94 3.97 30.83
CA VAL A 554 6.65 3.32 31.06
C VAL A 554 5.80 4.07 32.10
N ALA A 555 6.42 4.80 33.03
CA ALA A 555 5.67 5.65 33.97
C ALA A 555 4.98 6.83 33.26
N ALA A 556 5.47 7.24 32.09
CA ALA A 556 4.84 8.26 31.26
C ALA A 556 3.65 7.74 30.44
N MET A 557 3.46 6.42 30.37
CA MET A 557 2.34 5.80 29.67
C MET A 557 1.00 6.17 30.31
N ASP A 558 0.93 6.25 31.64
CA ASP A 558 -0.27 6.70 32.36
C ASP A 558 -0.63 8.16 32.04
N ASN A 559 0.38 9.02 31.89
CA ASN A 559 0.17 10.41 31.47
C ASN A 559 -0.33 10.48 30.03
N THR A 560 0.23 9.65 29.15
CA THR A 560 -0.24 9.53 27.75
C THR A 560 -1.70 9.07 27.69
N ILE A 561 -2.09 8.06 28.49
CA ILE A 561 -3.47 7.59 28.58
C ILE A 561 -4.41 8.72 29.04
N LYS A 562 -4.05 9.44 30.10
CA LYS A 562 -4.84 10.58 30.60
C LYS A 562 -4.97 11.69 29.56
N ALA A 563 -3.87 12.05 28.90
CA ALA A 563 -3.85 13.04 27.83
C ALA A 563 -4.75 12.63 26.65
N THR A 564 -4.70 11.34 26.27
CA THR A 564 -5.55 10.79 25.20
C THR A 564 -7.04 10.87 25.58
N GLN A 565 -7.38 10.52 26.82
CA GLN A 565 -8.76 10.61 27.33
C GLN A 565 -9.27 12.05 27.38
N ALA A 566 -8.40 13.01 27.70
CA ALA A 566 -8.73 14.43 27.65
C ALA A 566 -8.96 14.88 26.20
N TYR A 567 -8.04 14.53 25.28
CA TYR A 567 -8.13 14.84 23.87
C TYR A 567 -9.45 14.36 23.23
N ILE A 568 -9.84 13.11 23.47
CA ILE A 568 -11.09 12.53 22.93
C ILE A 568 -12.34 13.31 23.37
N LYS A 569 -12.30 13.98 24.53
CA LYS A 569 -13.42 14.77 25.07
C LYS A 569 -13.47 16.20 24.56
N LEU A 570 -12.43 16.69 23.90
CA LEU A 570 -12.43 18.01 23.28
C LEU A 570 -13.52 18.07 22.21
N GLU A 571 -14.27 19.17 22.16
CA GLU A 571 -15.39 19.33 21.24
C GLU A 571 -14.96 19.13 19.78
N GLY A 572 -13.88 19.82 19.36
CA GLY A 572 -13.33 19.68 18.01
C GLY A 572 -12.85 18.26 17.70
N ALA A 573 -12.16 17.60 18.65
CA ALA A 573 -11.67 16.24 18.44
C ALA A 573 -12.83 15.23 18.35
N SER A 574 -13.84 15.37 19.21
CA SER A 574 -15.04 14.54 19.21
C SER A 574 -15.82 14.66 17.90
N LEU A 575 -15.95 15.87 17.34
CA LEU A 575 -16.56 16.11 16.03
C LEU A 575 -15.76 15.44 14.91
N MET A 576 -14.43 15.62 14.87
CA MET A 576 -13.57 14.97 13.87
C MET A 576 -13.61 13.44 13.96
N ILE A 577 -13.65 12.88 15.16
CA ILE A 577 -13.78 11.43 15.37
C ILE A 577 -15.11 10.92 14.80
N LYS A 578 -16.21 11.64 15.01
CA LYS A 578 -17.52 11.29 14.42
C LYS A 578 -17.47 11.35 12.90
N GLU A 579 -16.94 12.44 12.33
CA GLU A 579 -16.81 12.63 10.89
C GLU A 579 -15.96 11.52 10.24
N CYS A 580 -14.79 11.24 10.82
CA CYS A 580 -13.92 10.15 10.39
C CYS A 580 -14.62 8.80 10.46
N ALA A 581 -15.37 8.53 11.53
CA ALA A 581 -16.09 7.28 11.69
C ALA A 581 -17.20 7.10 10.63
N VAL A 582 -17.90 8.18 10.27
CA VAL A 582 -18.90 8.15 9.19
C VAL A 582 -18.24 7.84 7.85
N SER A 583 -17.13 8.50 7.52
CA SER A 583 -16.38 8.19 6.30
C SER A 583 -15.88 6.75 6.31
N LEU A 584 -15.28 6.28 7.42
CA LEU A 584 -14.79 4.90 7.53
C LEU A 584 -15.91 3.85 7.45
N ALA A 585 -17.12 4.18 7.91
CA ALA A 585 -18.31 3.34 7.86
C ALA A 585 -18.99 3.30 6.48
N ALA A 586 -18.81 4.35 5.67
CA ALA A 586 -19.38 4.41 4.34
C ALA A 586 -18.73 3.33 3.45
N VAL A 587 -19.50 2.30 3.13
CA VAL A 587 -19.17 1.33 2.09
C VAL A 587 -20.26 1.41 1.03
N ALA A 588 -19.84 1.63 -0.21
CA ALA A 588 -20.66 1.62 -1.42
C ALA A 588 -21.01 0.18 -1.81
#